data_AF-A0A924BPH0-F1
#
_entry.id   AF-A0A924BPH0-F1
#
_cell.length_a   1.000
_cell.length_b   1.000
_cell.length_c   1.000
_cell.angle_alpha   90.00
_cell.angle_beta   90.00
_cell.angle_gamma   90.00
#
_symmetry.space_group_name_H-M   'P 1'
#
loop_
_entity.id
_entity.type
_entity.pdbx_description
1 polymer ?
#
loop_
_entity_poly.entity_id
_entity_poly.type
_entity_poly.pdbx_seq_one_letter_code
_entity_poly.pdbx_strand_id
1 'polypeptide(L)'
;MHHMTADIAELLRFLLNLISLGTIAEIDHEAKRVRVQVGNNLTNWRSWVATRVGNTQTWWPLSLGEQIILLSPEGDFDNGVIFLAVYSDQFAPPSTNPAHHTTRYPDGAVV
;
A
#
# COMPACT_ATOMS: atom_id res chain seq x y z
N MET A 1 -37.10 -9.86 7.53
CA MET A 1 -35.83 -10.29 8.18
C MET A 1 -34.70 -10.54 7.17
N HIS A 2 -34.93 -11.17 6.03
CA HIS A 2 -33.88 -11.48 5.04
C HIS A 2 -33.17 -10.24 4.44
N HIS A 3 -33.90 -9.16 4.12
CA HIS A 3 -33.32 -7.90 3.62
C HIS A 3 -32.36 -7.23 4.60
N MET A 4 -32.75 -7.12 5.88
CA MET A 4 -31.93 -6.50 6.92
C MET A 4 -30.60 -7.23 7.16
N THR A 5 -30.57 -8.56 6.98
CA THR A 5 -29.33 -9.35 7.08
C THR A 5 -28.41 -9.12 5.87
N ALA A 6 -28.98 -8.96 4.67
CA ALA A 6 -28.20 -8.65 3.47
C ALA A 6 -27.56 -7.25 3.55
N ASP A 7 -28.29 -6.26 4.06
CA ASP A 7 -27.79 -4.89 4.24
C ASP A 7 -26.63 -4.83 5.25
N ILE A 8 -26.71 -5.61 6.34
CA ILE A 8 -25.63 -5.71 7.34
C ILE A 8 -24.39 -6.40 6.74
N ALA A 9 -24.57 -7.46 5.96
CA ALA A 9 -23.46 -8.17 5.34
C ALA A 9 -22.69 -7.28 4.35
N GLU A 10 -23.39 -6.51 3.53
CA GLU A 10 -22.76 -5.56 2.59
C GLU A 10 -22.07 -4.41 3.32
N LEU A 11 -22.70 -3.86 4.37
CA LEU A 11 -22.06 -2.83 5.20
C LEU A 11 -20.76 -3.35 5.83
N LEU A 12 -20.77 -4.57 6.36
CA LEU A 12 -19.57 -5.21 6.90
C LEU A 12 -18.51 -5.42 5.83
N ARG A 13 -18.89 -5.84 4.62
CA ARG A 13 -17.96 -5.99 3.50
C ARG A 13 -17.27 -4.66 3.17
N PHE A 14 -18.02 -3.57 3.04
CA PHE A 14 -17.44 -2.25 2.80
C PHE A 14 -16.54 -1.81 3.94
N LEU A 15 -16.99 -1.96 5.18
CA LEU A 15 -16.22 -1.58 6.37
C LEU A 15 -14.89 -2.33 6.46
N LEU A 16 -14.90 -3.64 6.20
CA LEU A 16 -13.69 -4.48 6.23
C LEU A 16 -12.74 -4.16 5.07
N ASN A 17 -13.26 -3.65 3.95
CA ASN A 17 -12.44 -3.26 2.81
C ASN A 17 -11.80 -1.87 2.93
N LEU A 18 -12.29 -0.99 3.83
CA LEU A 18 -11.83 0.40 3.95
C LEU A 18 -10.31 0.52 4.16
N ILE A 19 -9.73 -0.36 4.99
CA ILE A 19 -8.30 -0.36 5.32
C ILE A 19 -7.81 -1.79 5.35
N SER A 20 -6.80 -2.12 4.56
CA SER A 20 -6.21 -3.45 4.50
C SER A 20 -4.70 -3.39 4.46
N LEU A 21 -4.03 -4.40 5.01
CA LEU A 21 -2.60 -4.61 4.77
C LEU A 21 -2.43 -5.48 3.52
N GLY A 22 -1.47 -5.10 2.68
CA GLY A 22 -1.15 -5.83 1.47
C GLY A 22 0.33 -5.84 1.17
N THR A 23 0.71 -6.58 0.14
CA THR A 23 2.09 -6.72 -0.30
C THR A 23 2.19 -6.42 -1.79
N ILE A 24 3.19 -5.65 -2.21
CA ILE A 24 3.42 -5.36 -3.64
C ILE A 24 3.77 -6.65 -4.37
N ALA A 25 2.91 -7.05 -5.31
CA ALA A 25 3.01 -8.31 -6.04
C ALA A 25 3.52 -8.11 -7.47
N GLU A 26 3.13 -7.02 -8.12
CA GLU A 26 3.54 -6.70 -9.49
C GLU A 26 3.84 -5.20 -9.61
N ILE A 27 4.83 -4.85 -10.43
CA ILE A 27 5.26 -3.46 -10.68
C ILE A 27 5.45 -3.25 -12.18
N ASP A 28 4.87 -2.18 -12.70
CA ASP A 28 5.11 -1.65 -14.03
C ASP A 28 5.69 -0.24 -13.88
N HIS A 29 7.00 -0.11 -14.08
CA HIS A 29 7.70 1.17 -13.96
C HIS A 29 7.41 2.13 -15.12
N GLU A 30 7.12 1.62 -16.31
CA GLU A 30 6.79 2.45 -17.49
C GLU A 30 5.42 3.08 -17.30
N ALA A 31 4.42 2.28 -16.91
CA ALA A 31 3.08 2.77 -16.60
C ALA A 31 2.99 3.47 -15.23
N LYS A 32 4.02 3.34 -14.38
CA LYS A 32 4.09 3.85 -13.00
C LYS A 32 2.92 3.33 -12.17
N ARG A 33 2.65 2.03 -12.27
CA ARG A 33 1.57 1.35 -11.57
C ARG A 33 2.07 0.10 -10.89
N VAL A 34 1.36 -0.32 -9.86
CA VAL A 34 1.61 -1.57 -9.13
C VAL A 34 0.31 -2.32 -8.90
N ARG A 35 0.43 -3.59 -8.50
CA ARG A 35 -0.66 -4.40 -7.97
C ARG A 35 -0.29 -4.93 -6.60
N VAL A 36 -1.29 -5.02 -5.72
CA VAL A 36 -1.13 -5.40 -4.33
C VAL A 36 -1.87 -6.71 -4.08
N GLN A 37 -1.20 -7.67 -3.46
CA GLN A 37 -1.84 -8.85 -2.91
C GLN A 37 -2.40 -8.53 -1.52
N VAL A 38 -3.70 -8.73 -1.32
CA VAL A 38 -4.41 -8.56 -0.04
C VAL A 38 -5.19 -9.85 0.24
N GLY A 39 -4.71 -10.67 1.18
CA GLY A 39 -5.26 -12.01 1.39
C GLY A 39 -5.18 -12.82 0.09
N ASN A 40 -6.33 -13.28 -0.41
CA ASN A 40 -6.44 -14.00 -1.69
C ASN A 40 -6.73 -13.11 -2.90
N ASN A 41 -6.91 -11.80 -2.69
CA ASN A 41 -7.27 -10.86 -3.75
C ASN A 41 -6.04 -10.12 -4.27
N LEU A 42 -5.95 -9.96 -5.58
CA LEU A 42 -4.94 -9.15 -6.25
C LEU A 42 -5.62 -7.92 -6.85
N THR A 43 -5.16 -6.72 -6.49
CA THR A 43 -5.76 -5.49 -7.00
C THR A 43 -5.59 -5.35 -8.51
N ASN A 44 -6.40 -4.46 -9.11
CA ASN A 44 -6.11 -3.89 -10.40
C ASN A 44 -4.83 -3.03 -10.36
N TRP A 45 -4.33 -2.61 -11.54
CA TRP A 45 -3.19 -1.70 -11.65
C TRP A 45 -3.53 -0.31 -11.10
N ARG A 46 -2.75 0.17 -10.12
CA ARG A 46 -2.98 1.45 -9.43
C ARG A 46 -1.69 2.23 -9.22
N SER A 47 -1.82 3.55 -9.12
CA SER A 47 -0.74 4.42 -8.65
C SER A 47 -0.61 4.32 -7.13
N TRP A 48 0.55 4.68 -6.60
CA TRP A 48 0.77 4.85 -5.17
C TRP A 48 0.85 6.32 -4.78
N VAL A 49 0.72 6.60 -3.48
CA VAL A 49 0.96 7.94 -2.95
C VAL A 49 2.44 8.28 -3.01
N ALA A 50 2.76 9.52 -3.33
CA ALA A 50 4.10 10.07 -3.19
C ALA A 50 4.09 11.25 -2.21
N THR A 51 5.24 11.57 -1.62
CA THR A 51 5.32 12.65 -0.63
C THR A 51 4.99 14.01 -1.25
N ARG A 52 5.33 14.23 -2.53
CA ARG A 52 4.95 15.42 -3.31
C ARG A 52 4.60 15.05 -4.75
N VAL A 53 3.45 15.55 -5.24
CA VAL A 53 2.90 15.28 -6.59
C VAL A 53 2.46 16.55 -7.35
N GLY A 54 2.97 17.73 -6.95
CA GLY A 54 2.61 19.03 -7.54
C GLY A 54 3.77 19.62 -8.35
N ASN A 55 4.01 20.94 -8.19
CA ASN A 55 5.16 21.60 -8.81
C ASN A 55 6.51 21.03 -8.33
N THR A 56 6.56 20.58 -7.08
CA THR A 56 7.64 19.73 -6.56
C THR A 56 7.16 18.29 -6.63
N GLN A 57 7.99 17.40 -7.17
CA GLN A 57 7.67 15.99 -7.36
C GLN A 57 8.77 15.12 -6.75
N THR A 58 8.38 14.01 -6.15
CA THR A 58 9.29 12.99 -5.65
C THR A 58 9.06 11.69 -6.38
N TRP A 59 10.15 11.05 -6.82
CA TRP A 59 10.11 9.70 -7.37
C TRP A 59 10.87 8.75 -6.44
N TRP A 60 10.10 7.92 -5.74
CA TRP A 60 10.62 6.84 -4.91
C TRP A 60 9.67 5.65 -5.10
N PRO A 61 9.96 4.77 -6.07
CA PRO A 61 9.09 3.66 -6.38
C PRO A 61 9.14 2.61 -5.27
N LEU A 62 8.03 1.89 -5.11
CA LEU A 62 7.94 0.74 -4.20
C LEU A 62 8.76 -0.44 -4.73
N SER A 63 9.07 -1.37 -3.84
CA SER A 63 9.77 -2.62 -4.16
C SER A 63 8.83 -3.83 -4.15
N LEU A 64 9.14 -4.86 -4.92
CA LEU A 64 8.42 -6.13 -4.85
C LEU A 64 8.53 -6.73 -3.44
N GLY A 65 7.42 -7.23 -2.92
CA GLY A 65 7.34 -7.77 -1.57
C GLY A 65 7.18 -6.73 -0.47
N GLU A 66 7.22 -5.43 -0.78
CA GLU A 66 7.04 -4.39 0.23
C GLU A 66 5.62 -4.44 0.81
N GLN A 67 5.50 -4.44 2.14
CA GLN A 67 4.21 -4.42 2.81
C GLN A 67 3.70 -2.98 2.87
N ILE A 68 2.41 -2.78 2.57
CA ILE A 68 1.77 -1.47 2.47
C ILE A 68 0.40 -1.45 3.12
N ILE A 69 -0.15 -0.26 3.32
CA ILE A 69 -1.57 -0.07 3.66
C ILE A 69 -2.35 0.29 2.39
N LEU A 70 -3.40 -0.48 2.10
CA LEU A 70 -4.38 -0.16 1.07
C LEU A 70 -5.58 0.54 1.71
N LEU A 71 -5.85 1.76 1.29
CA LEU A 71 -7.02 2.53 1.70
C LEU A 71 -8.06 2.48 0.59
N SER A 72 -9.25 1.96 0.84
CA SER A 72 -10.30 1.81 -0.16
C SER A 72 -11.42 2.82 0.12
N PRO A 73 -11.43 4.00 -0.54
CA PRO A 73 -12.51 4.98 -0.36
C PRO A 73 -13.87 4.32 -0.59
N GLU A 74 -14.84 4.63 0.28
CA GLU A 74 -16.21 4.07 0.20
C GLU A 74 -16.26 2.52 0.32
N GLY A 75 -15.17 1.89 0.78
CA GLY A 75 -15.05 0.43 0.85
C GLY A 75 -14.86 -0.23 -0.52
N ASP A 76 -14.60 0.56 -1.56
CA ASP A 76 -14.35 0.09 -2.91
C ASP A 76 -12.90 -0.35 -3.08
N PHE A 77 -12.67 -1.66 -2.89
CA PHE A 77 -11.36 -2.29 -3.04
C PHE A 77 -10.73 -2.04 -4.41
N ASP A 78 -11.56 -1.97 -5.47
CA ASP A 78 -11.05 -1.73 -6.81
C ASP A 78 -10.49 -0.32 -6.94
N ASN A 79 -11.00 0.67 -6.22
CA ASN A 79 -10.51 2.04 -6.24
C ASN A 79 -9.56 2.36 -5.07
N GLY A 80 -8.94 1.33 -4.50
CA GLY A 80 -7.95 1.46 -3.44
C GLY A 80 -6.75 2.36 -3.79
N VAL A 81 -6.35 3.16 -2.82
CA VAL A 81 -5.18 4.04 -2.81
C VAL A 81 -4.09 3.37 -1.98
N ILE A 82 -2.91 3.19 -2.57
CA ILE A 82 -1.77 2.54 -1.92
C ILE A 82 -1.04 3.57 -1.09
N PHE A 83 -1.11 3.43 0.23
CA PHE A 83 -0.58 4.36 1.20
C PHE A 83 0.58 3.75 1.99
N LEU A 84 1.78 4.26 1.71
CA LEU A 84 3.04 4.07 2.43
C LEU A 84 3.43 2.61 2.80
N ALA A 85 4.72 2.43 3.07
CA ALA A 85 5.24 1.13 3.46
C ALA A 85 5.14 0.90 4.98
N VAL A 86 4.92 -0.35 5.36
CA VAL A 86 4.97 -0.84 6.74
C VAL A 86 6.16 -1.79 6.84
N TYR A 87 6.97 -1.62 7.89
CA TYR A 87 8.04 -2.58 8.16
C TYR A 87 7.47 -3.98 8.37
N SER A 88 8.18 -4.97 7.86
CA SER A 88 7.81 -6.39 7.95
C SER A 88 9.03 -7.22 8.32
N ASP A 89 8.82 -8.50 8.61
CA ASP A 89 9.93 -9.44 8.85
C ASP A 89 10.88 -9.53 7.63
N GLN A 90 10.33 -9.34 6.42
CA GLN A 90 11.13 -9.31 5.18
C GLN A 90 11.90 -7.99 5.02
N PHE A 91 11.30 -6.87 5.41
CA PHE A 91 11.87 -5.52 5.27
C PHE A 91 11.87 -4.81 6.63
N ALA A 92 12.89 -5.09 7.43
CA ALA A 92 13.08 -4.49 8.74
C ALA A 92 13.64 -3.05 8.65
N PRO A 93 13.46 -2.22 9.71
CA PRO A 93 14.04 -0.89 9.78
C PRO A 93 15.57 -0.91 9.57
N PRO A 94 16.14 0.10 8.88
CA PRO A 94 17.57 0.13 8.59
C PRO A 94 18.45 0.51 9.79
N SER A 95 17.86 0.99 10.90
CA SER A 95 18.57 1.45 12.10
C SER A 95 17.72 1.22 13.35
N THR A 96 18.38 1.04 14.49
CA THR A 96 17.77 1.00 15.83
C THR A 96 18.08 2.24 16.67
N ASN A 97 18.89 3.17 16.16
CA ASN A 97 19.29 4.37 16.88
C ASN A 97 18.21 5.46 16.80
N PRO A 98 17.59 5.86 17.92
CA PRO A 98 16.51 6.84 17.92
C PRO A 98 16.95 8.27 17.57
N ALA A 99 18.26 8.57 17.54
CA ALA A 99 18.77 9.89 17.18
C ALA A 99 18.97 10.07 15.67
N HIS A 100 18.77 9.03 14.85
CA HIS A 100 19.08 9.05 13.42
C HIS A 100 17.80 8.97 12.57
N HIS A 101 17.72 9.81 11.55
CA HIS A 101 16.90 9.53 10.37
C HIS A 101 17.81 8.84 9.35
N THR A 102 17.47 7.62 8.93
CA THR A 102 18.34 6.80 8.08
C THR A 102 17.61 6.29 6.86
N THR A 103 18.14 6.59 5.68
CA THR A 103 17.72 6.03 4.40
C THR A 103 18.83 5.14 3.85
N ARG A 104 18.58 3.82 3.75
CA ARG A 104 19.51 2.87 3.13
C ARG A 104 19.07 2.57 1.70
N TYR A 105 19.97 2.76 0.75
CA TYR A 105 19.72 2.50 -0.66
C TYR A 105 20.25 1.11 -1.08
N PRO A 106 19.72 0.51 -2.16
CA PRO A 106 20.15 -0.81 -2.63
C PRO A 106 21.62 -0.91 -3.05
N ASP A 107 22.25 0.21 -3.41
CA ASP A 107 23.68 0.31 -3.74
C ASP A 107 24.59 0.34 -2.50
N GLY A 108 24.01 0.31 -1.30
CA GLY A 108 24.70 0.38 -0.03
C GLY A 108 24.93 1.79 0.50
N ALA A 109 24.52 2.84 -0.23
CA ALA A 109 24.56 4.20 0.29
C ALA A 109 23.62 4.35 1.50
N VAL A 110 24.05 5.14 2.49
CA VAL A 110 23.26 5.47 3.68
C VAL A 110 23.31 6.97 3.91
N VAL A 111 22.12 7.59 4.02
CA VAL A 111 21.93 9.03 4.31
C VAL A 111 21.19 9.19 5.62
#